data_AF-A0A7X8J4V7-F1
#
_entry.id   AF-A0A7X8J4V7-F1
#
_cell.length_a   1.000
_cell.length_b   1.000
_cell.length_c   1.000
_cell.angle_alpha   90.00
_cell.angle_beta   90.00
_cell.angle_gamma   90.00
#
_symmetry.space_group_name_H-M   'P 1'
#
loop_
_entity.id
_entity.type
_entity.pdbx_description
1 polymer ?
#
loop_
_entity_poly.entity_id
_entity_poly.type
_entity_poly.pdbx_seq_one_letter_code
_entity_poly.pdbx_strand_id
1 'polypeptide(L)' 'MVKTMLEYAYQILQKLSFDKGLFHKELKKLVSYLTNDEVVLLKQWLENNYSTEYLQSEYFD' A
#
# COMPACT_ATOMS: atom_id res chain seq x y z
N MET A 1 16.25 -13.14 7.85
CA MET A 1 16.05 -11.85 7.17
C MET A 1 14.93 -11.14 7.90
N VAL A 2 15.14 -9.91 8.38
CA VAL A 2 14.09 -9.14 9.07
C VAL A 2 13.18 -8.55 7.98
N LYS A 3 11.90 -8.92 7.97
CA LYS A 3 10.91 -8.27 7.08
C LYS A 3 10.65 -6.86 7.59
N THR A 4 10.76 -5.86 6.71
CA THR A 4 10.29 -4.51 7.02
C THR A 4 8.77 -4.44 6.91
N MET A 5 8.14 -3.43 7.55
CA MET A 5 6.70 -3.22 7.38
C MET A 5 6.35 -2.86 5.93
N LEU A 6 7.24 -2.14 5.23
CA LEU A 6 7.08 -1.84 3.81
C LEU A 6 7.07 -3.09 2.92
N GLU A 7 7.98 -4.03 3.14
CA GLU A 7 8.00 -5.31 2.40
C GLU A 7 6.74 -6.14 2.67
N TYR A 8 6.27 -6.12 3.92
CA TYR A 8 5.00 -6.75 4.28
C TYR A 8 3.82 -6.09 3.55
N ALA A 9 3.79 -4.75 3.49
CA ALA A 9 2.77 -4.00 2.78
C ALA A 9 2.68 -4.40 1.30
N TYR A 10 3.82 -4.48 0.60
CA TYR A 10 3.86 -4.91 -0.80
C TYR A 10 3.28 -6.30 -1.00
N GLN A 11 3.66 -7.26 -0.14
CA GLN A 11 3.19 -8.64 -0.26
C GLN A 11 1.67 -8.76 -0.04
N ILE A 12 1.13 -8.03 0.94
CA ILE A 12 -0.29 -8.03 1.23
C ILE A 12 -1.08 -7.39 0.07
N LEU A 13 -0.65 -6.23 -0.40
CA LEU A 13 -1.33 -5.52 -1.49
C LEU A 13 -1.30 -6.31 -2.80
N GLN A 14 -0.18 -6.97 -3.12
CA GLN A 14 -0.12 -7.90 -4.27
C GLN A 14 -1.13 -9.03 -4.15
N LYS A 15 -1.22 -9.67 -2.98
CA LYS A 15 -2.16 -10.77 -2.74
C LYS A 15 -3.61 -10.34 -2.81
N LEU A 16 -3.91 -9.09 -2.50
CA LEU A 16 -5.28 -8.57 -2.44
C LEU A 16 -5.70 -7.80 -3.69
N SER A 17 -4.78 -7.63 -4.65
CA SER A 17 -5.02 -6.87 -5.89
C SER A 17 -6.17 -7.37 -6.77
N PHE A 18 -6.64 -8.60 -6.55
CA PHE A 18 -7.81 -9.16 -7.24
C PHE A 18 -9.14 -8.59 -6.73
N ASP A 19 -9.18 -8.05 -5.51
CA ASP A 19 -10.37 -7.47 -4.88
C ASP A 19 -10.09 -6.02 -4.48
N LYS A 20 -10.67 -5.09 -5.24
CA LYS A 20 -10.53 -3.65 -4.99
C LYS A 20 -10.94 -3.26 -3.58
N GLY A 21 -12.05 -3.78 -3.06
CA GLY A 21 -12.56 -3.40 -1.74
C GLY A 21 -11.63 -3.85 -0.62
N LEU A 22 -11.08 -5.06 -0.74
CA LEU A 22 -10.13 -5.61 0.23
C LEU A 22 -8.76 -4.94 0.13
N PHE A 23 -8.30 -4.64 -1.08
CA PHE A 23 -7.08 -3.88 -1.34
C PHE A 23 -7.10 -2.52 -0.64
N HIS A 24 -8.15 -1.72 -0.83
CA HIS A 24 -8.26 -0.39 -0.21
C HIS A 24 -8.30 -0.45 1.32
N LYS A 25 -9.01 -1.45 1.88
CA LYS A 25 -9.07 -1.65 3.33
C LYS A 25 -7.69 -1.94 3.93
N GLU A 26 -6.89 -2.79 3.28
CA GLU A 26 -5.55 -3.09 3.76
C GLU A 26 -4.56 -1.95 3.48
N LEU A 27 -4.67 -1.26 2.34
CA LEU A 27 -3.86 -0.08 2.04
C LEU A 27 -3.97 0.96 3.15
N LYS A 28 -5.20 1.30 3.56
CA LYS A 28 -5.44 2.26 4.64
C LYS A 28 -4.84 1.83 5.99
N LYS A 29 -4.87 0.53 6.31
CA LYS A 29 -4.24 0.00 7.52
C LYS A 29 -2.71 0.05 7.42
N LEU A 30 -2.16 -0.30 6.26
CA LEU A 30 -0.71 -0.32 6.06
C LEU A 30 -0.13 1.08 6.17
N VAL A 31 -0.79 2.11 5.60
CA VAL A 31 -0.35 3.49 5.74
C VAL A 31 -0.26 3.94 7.21
N SER A 32 -1.16 3.49 8.09
CA SER A 32 -1.08 3.83 9.52
C SER A 32 -0.01 3.05 10.31
N TYR A 33 0.55 1.98 9.75
CA TYR A 33 1.62 1.19 10.36
C TYR A 33 3.03 1.55 9.84
N LEU A 34 3.10 2.28 8.74
CA LEU A 34 4.35 2.67 8.11
C LEU A 34 4.83 4.02 8.64
N THR A 35 6.15 4.20 8.63
CA THR A 35 6.74 5.53 8.84
C THR A 35 6.48 6.43 7.64
N ASN A 36 6.61 7.76 7.81
CA ASN A 36 6.40 8.71 6.71
C ASN A 36 7.27 8.39 5.49
N ASP A 37 8.54 8.02 5.69
CA ASP A 37 9.45 7.66 4.60
C ASP A 37 8.97 6.40 3.88
N GLU A 38 8.51 5.39 4.62
CA GLU A 38 7.95 4.18 4.04
C GLU A 38 6.62 4.44 3.31
N VAL A 39 5.78 5.38 3.77
CA VAL A 39 4.56 5.77 3.07
C VAL A 39 4.89 6.42 1.73
N VAL A 40 5.93 7.26 1.66
CA VAL A 40 6.40 7.84 0.38
C VAL A 40 6.85 6.74 -0.58
N LEU A 41 7.64 5.77 -0.10
CA LEU A 41 8.09 4.63 -0.91
C LEU A 41 6.92 3.75 -1.35
N LEU A 42 5.95 3.51 -0.46
CA LEU A 42 4.74 2.76 -0.77
C LEU A 42 3.94 3.43 -1.88
N LYS A 43 3.77 4.77 -1.82
CA LYS A 43 3.06 5.54 -2.84
C LYS A 43 3.75 5.43 -4.20
N GLN A 44 5.07 5.63 -4.25
CA GLN A 44 5.84 5.47 -5.49
C GLN A 44 5.73 4.04 -6.05
N TRP A 45 5.77 3.04 -5.18
CA TRP A 45 5.60 1.66 -5.61
C TRP A 45 4.20 1.41 -6.17
N LEU A 46 3.15 1.94 -5.54
CA LEU A 46 1.79 1.79 -6.03
C LEU A 46 1.56 2.50 -7.38
N GLU A 47 2.12 3.69 -7.57
CA GLU A 47 2.11 4.43 -8.85
C GLU A 47 2.77 3.63 -9.99
N ASN A 48 3.79 2.83 -9.69
CA ASN A 48 4.48 2.01 -10.68
C ASN A 48 3.79 0.66 -10.96
N ASN A 49 2.96 0.14 -10.03
CA ASN A 49 2.44 -1.22 -10.11
C ASN A 49 0.91 -1.30 -10.31
N TYR A 50 0.17 -0.22 -10.03
CA TYR A 50 -1.29 -0.19 -10.08
C TYR A 50 -1.80 1.07 -10.77
N SER A 51 -3.02 0.97 -11.33
CA SER A 51 -3.69 2.12 -11.94
C SER A 51 -4.08 3.17 -10.91
N THR A 52 -4.28 4.41 -11.37
CA THR A 52 -4.72 5.57 -10.57
C THR A 52 -6.00 5.34 -9.78
N GLU A 53 -6.86 4.41 -10.19
CA GLU A 53 -8.05 4.00 -9.45
C GLU A 53 -7.76 3.50 -8.02
N TYR A 54 -6.57 2.93 -7.79
CA TYR A 54 -6.11 2.44 -6.49
C TYR A 54 -5.39 3.50 -5.64
N LEU A 55 -5.17 4.70 -6.20
CA LEU A 55 -4.30 5.75 -5.66
C LEU A 55 -5.06 6.99 -5.17
N GLN A 56 -6.30 6.80 -4.73
CA GLN A 56 -7.14 7.92 -4.29
C GLN A 56 -6.51 8.58 -3.05
N SER A 57 -6.55 9.92 -2.99
CA SER A 57 -5.86 10.69 -1.95
C SER A 57 -6.30 10.33 -0.54
N GLU A 58 -7.57 9.93 -0.37
CA GLU A 58 -8.18 9.53 0.91
C GLU A 58 -7.51 8.33 1.60
N TYR A 59 -6.61 7.62 0.90
CA TYR A 59 -5.86 6.50 1.47
C TYR A 59 -4.52 6.92 2.09
N PHE A 60 -4.06 8.15 1.81
CA PHE A 60 -2.75 8.67 2.23
C PHE A 60 -2.84 9.94 3.08
N ASP A 61 -4.06 10.42 3.35
CA ASP A 61 -4.38 11.57 4.21
C ASP A 61 -4.60 11.16 5.68
#